data_AF-A0A1Z5IF57-F1
#
_entry.id   AF-A0A1Z5IF57-F1
#
_cell.length_a   1.000
_cell.length_b   1.000
_cell.length_c   1.000
_cell.angle_alpha   90.00
_cell.angle_beta   90.00
_cell.angle_gamma   90.00
#
_symmetry.space_group_name_H-M   'P 1'
#
loop_
_entity.id
_entity.type
_entity.pdbx_description
1 polymer ?
#
loop_
_entity_poly.entity_id
_entity_poly.type
_entity_poly.pdbx_seq_one_letter_code
_entity_poly.pdbx_strand_id
1 'polypeptide(L)' 'MNTTWNKTNLTLIMMDANDQKVRFSYSNIVEKPSDDQITKFAAVLEKLTNLTFLSAAIATTDNKTQVA' A
#
# COMPACT_ATOMS: atom_id res chain seq x y z
N MET A 1 13.60 -17.59 16.87
CA MET A 1 13.20 -16.79 15.69
C MET A 1 12.13 -15.83 16.14
N ASN A 2 12.45 -14.54 16.32
CA ASN A 2 11.48 -13.54 16.74
C ASN A 2 10.89 -12.93 15.47
N THR A 3 9.71 -13.37 15.06
CA THR A 3 9.04 -12.83 13.88
C THR A 3 8.44 -11.48 14.26
N THR A 4 9.19 -10.40 14.04
CA THR A 4 8.66 -9.04 14.17
C THR A 4 7.66 -8.83 13.03
N TRP A 5 6.37 -9.04 13.32
CA TRP A 5 5.30 -8.81 12.36
C TRP A 5 5.07 -7.30 12.24
N ASN A 6 5.83 -6.66 11.36
CA ASN A 6 5.57 -5.28 10.98
C ASN A 6 4.35 -5.26 10.06
N LYS A 7 3.24 -4.69 10.55
CA LYS A 7 2.02 -4.58 9.77
C LYS A 7 2.06 -3.28 9.00
N THR A 8 2.32 -3.37 7.70
CA THR A 8 2.19 -2.23 6.78
C THR A 8 0.87 -2.31 6.02
N ASN A 9 0.09 -1.24 6.08
CA ASN A 9 -1.10 -1.06 5.27
C ASN A 9 -0.81 -0.03 4.17
N LEU A 10 -1.11 -0.38 2.92
CA LEU A 10 -1.07 0.53 1.78
C LEU A 10 -2.49 0.76 1.29
N THR A 11 -2.88 2.03 1.23
CA THR A 11 -4.11 2.46 0.56
C THR A 11 -3.74 3.17 -0.73
N LEU A 12 -4.23 2.64 -1.85
CA LEU A 12 -4.14 3.29 -3.16
C LEU A 12 -5.50 3.88 -3.50
N ILE A 13 -5.50 5.16 -3.86
CA ILE A 13 -6.66 5.83 -4.44
C ILE A 13 -6.43 5.90 -5.94
N MET A 14 -7.35 5.31 -6.69
CA MET A 14 -7.37 5.29 -8.15
C MET A 14 -8.59 6.06 -8.64
N MET A 15 -8.59 6.48 -9.90
CA MET A 15 -9.69 7.18 -10.56
C MET A 15 -10.20 6.35 -11.74
N ASP A 16 -11.51 6.21 -11.85
CA ASP A 16 -12.16 5.56 -13.00
C ASP A 16 -12.45 6.53 -14.15
N ALA A 17 -12.96 6.01 -15.26
CA ALA A 17 -13.29 6.81 -16.44
C ALA A 17 -14.45 7.81 -16.23
N ASN A 18 -15.15 7.75 -15.10
CA ASN A 18 -16.24 8.64 -14.71
C ASN A 18 -15.81 9.59 -13.57
N ASP A 19 -14.50 9.79 -13.37
CA ASP A 19 -13.91 10.58 -12.29
C ASP A 19 -14.27 10.11 -10.86
N GLN A 20 -14.70 8.85 -10.70
CA GLN A 20 -14.99 8.29 -9.38
C GLN A 20 -13.73 7.73 -8.73
N LYS A 21 -13.59 8.00 -7.43
CA LYS A 21 -12.46 7.51 -6.64
C LYS A 21 -12.69 6.07 -6.20
N VAL A 22 -11.81 5.17 -6.60
CA VAL A 22 -11.78 3.77 -6.20
C VAL A 22 -10.66 3.55 -5.20
N ARG A 23 -10.97 2.93 -4.05
CA ARG A 23 -10.02 2.68 -2.98
C ARG A 23 -9.60 1.21 -2.97
N PHE A 24 -8.31 0.94 -3.13
CA PHE A 24 -7.71 -0.36 -2.87
C PHE A 24 -6.92 -0.33 -1.56
N SER A 25 -7.15 -1.30 -0.67
CA SER A 25 -6.45 -1.38 0.61
C SER A 25 -5.78 -2.75 0.73
N TYR A 26 -4.47 -2.72 0.93
CA TYR A 26 -3.63 -3.90 1.07
C TYR A 26 -3.04 -3.92 2.48
N SER A 27 -3.16 -5.05 3.17
CA SER A 27 -2.58 -5.28 4.49
C SER A 27 -1.38 -6.23 4.37
N ASN A 28 -0.40 -6.10 5.26
CA ASN A 28 0.83 -6.91 5.32
C ASN A 28 1.77 -6.68 4.13
N ILE A 29 1.94 -5.42 3.74
CA ILE A 29 3.05 -5.06 2.87
C ILE A 29 4.36 -5.18 3.68
N VAL A 30 5.48 -5.41 2.99
CA VAL A 30 6.82 -5.30 3.58
C VAL A 30 6.92 -4.07 4.50
N GLU A 31 7.73 -4.16 5.55
CA GLU A 31 7.82 -3.18 6.65
C GLU A 31 7.88 -1.72 6.18
N LYS A 32 8.53 -1.45 5.05
CA LYS A 32 8.59 -0.10 4.47
C LYS A 32 8.78 -0.21 2.96
N PRO A 33 7.70 -0.28 2.15
CA PRO A 33 7.85 -0.30 0.71
C PRO A 33 8.47 1.03 0.26
N SER A 34 9.42 0.97 -0.68
CA SER A 34 9.98 2.18 -1.28
C SER A 34 8.99 2.82 -2.25
N ASP A 35 9.15 4.11 -2.52
CA ASP A 35 8.32 4.83 -3.49
C ASP A 35 8.31 4.14 -4.85
N ASP A 36 9.47 3.66 -5.32
CA ASP A 36 9.61 2.89 -6.56
C ASP A 36 8.77 1.59 -6.56
N GLN A 37 8.73 0.87 -5.43
CA GLN A 37 7.89 -0.32 -5.31
C GLN A 37 6.40 0.01 -5.36
N ILE A 38 6.00 1.13 -4.75
CA ILE A 38 4.61 1.59 -4.76
C ILE A 38 4.20 2.02 -6.16
N THR A 39 5.03 2.79 -6.86
CA THR A 39 4.78 3.24 -8.24
C THR A 39 4.71 2.05 -9.20
N LYS A 40 5.63 1.08 -9.08
CA LYS A 40 5.60 -0.15 -9.90
C LYS A 40 4.34 -0.95 -9.66
N PHE A 41 3.92 -1.10 -8.41
CA PHE A 41 2.69 -1.82 -8.08
C PHE A 41 1.43 -1.08 -8.54
N ALA A 42 1.39 0.24 -8.40
CA ALA A 42 0.33 1.08 -8.93
C ALA A 42 0.20 0.92 -10.45
N ALA A 43 1.31 0.98 -11.20
CA ALA A 43 1.32 0.79 -12.65
C ALA A 43 0.81 -0.59 -13.10
N VAL A 44 1.01 -1.64 -12.29
CA VAL A 44 0.42 -2.96 -12.54
C VAL A 44 -1.10 -2.91 -12.37
N LEU A 45 -1.59 -2.24 -11.31
CA LEU A 45 -3.02 -2.08 -11.09
C LEU A 45 -3.68 -1.25 -12.20
N GLU A 46 -3.06 -0.16 -12.63
CA GLU A 46 -3.57 0.65 -13.76
C GLU A 46 -3.83 -0.21 -15.00
N LYS A 47 -2.87 -1.08 -15.36
CA LYS A 47 -3.01 -2.00 -16.51
C LYS A 47 -4.10 -3.05 -16.34
N LEU A 48 -4.33 -3.51 -15.10
CA LEU A 48 -5.30 -4.57 -14.81
C LEU A 48 -6.73 -4.04 -14.65
N THR A 49 -6.89 -2.82 -14.14
CA THR A 49 -8.18 -2.25 -13.80
C THR A 49 -8.60 -1.13 -14.74
N ASN A 50 -7.71 -0.66 -15.62
CA ASN A 50 -7.93 0.50 -16.48
C ASN A 50 -8.25 1.79 -15.69
N LEU A 51 -7.72 1.87 -14.46
CA LEU A 51 -7.88 3.02 -13.56
C LEU A 51 -6.58 3.81 -13.53
N THR A 52 -6.64 5.10 -13.19
CA THR A 52 -5.46 5.97 -13.08
C THR A 52 -5.05 6.12 -11.61
N PHE A 53 -3.76 6.00 -11.32
CA PHE A 53 -3.21 6.21 -9.98
C PHE A 53 -3.26 7.68 -9.59
N LEU A 54 -3.82 7.97 -8.40
CA LEU A 54 -3.92 9.33 -7.87
C LEU A 54 -2.97 9.55 -6.70
N SER A 55 -3.03 8.68 -5.69
CA SER A 55 -2.25 8.84 -4.47
C SER A 55 -2.14 7.54 -3.70
N ALA A 56 -1.05 7.40 -2.94
CA ALA A 56 -0.82 6.31 -2.01
C ALA A 56 -0.69 6.84 -0.59
N ALA A 57 -1.28 6.14 0.38
CA ALA A 57 -1.07 6.36 1.81
C ALA A 57 -0.54 5.08 2.44
N ILE A 58 0.53 5.20 3.22
CA ILE A 58 1.18 4.07 3.91
C ILE A 58 1.04 4.29 5.41
N ALA A 59 0.59 3.26 6.11
CA ALA A 59 0.61 3.22 7.57
C ALA A 59 1.36 1.97 8.03
N THR A 60 2.48 2.18 8.71
CA THR A 60 3.28 1.12 9.34
C THR A 60 3.01 1.11 10.83
N THR A 61 2.76 -0.06 11.41
CA THR A 61 2.64 -0.23 12.86
C THR A 61 3.77 -1.13 13.35
N ASP A 62 4.67 -0.54 14.13
CA ASP A 62 5.75 -1.26 14.80
C ASP A 62 5.20 -1.91 16.07
N ASN A 63 5.29 -3.23 16.17
CA ASN A 63 5.13 -3.90 17.45
C ASN A 63 6.45 -3.75 18.23
N LYS A 64 6.59 -2.67 19.00
CA LYS A 64 7.65 -2.59 20.01
C LYS A 64 7.35 -3.64 21.08
N THR A 65 8.03 -4.78 21.03
CA THR A 65 8.14 -5.65 22.19
C THR A 65 8.87 -4.85 23.26
N GLN A 66 8.15 -4.48 24.32
CA GLN A 66 8.73 -3.84 25.50
C GLN A 66 9.78 -4.81 26.07
N VAL A 67 11.05 -4.48 25.90
CA VAL A 67 12.15 -5.21 26.53
C VAL A 67 12.07 -4.89 28.02
N ALA A 68 11.76 -5.90 28.82
CA ALA A 68 11.76 -5.84 30.28
C ALA A 68 13.19 -5.78 30.83
#